data_AF-A0A8J3GTN7-F1
#
_entry.id   AF-A0A8J3GTN7-F1
#
_cell.length_a   1.000
_cell.length_b   1.000
_cell.length_c   1.000
_cell.angle_alpha   90.00
_cell.angle_beta   90.00
_cell.angle_gamma   90.00
#
_symmetry.space_group_name_H-M   'P 1'
#
loop_
_entity.id
_entity.type
_entity.pdbx_description
1 polymer ?
#
loop_
_entity_poly.entity_id
_entity_poly.type
_entity_poly.pdbx_seq_one_letter_code
_entity_poly.pdbx_strand_id
1 'polypeptide(L)'
;MHSIMQFERWSLPLMGEALLRGSTRRDEFLSFLGIAPELLDSRLAALVEAGILSVETAADGVEHYVPTEKGRGLEAAIRALDEWSRAWDPLSTDDLLDIVDVVAARETNDPLLEAPVAPGAIRMSVLETFDLRVDGVPIDLSPGSQRLLVFLALRDRAIARIALAGTMWPDVSEGRAGDSLRSAIARLEAPARAAIRSSSTGLRLAEGVAIDLHDAQTLAHRLIYGGELHDGDLSTESIATLSRELLPDWYDDWVLPEAEDWRYLRVNALEALAGQLLDAGLLGEATTAARAAMRVDPLRESPQATLIRVQLAMGNSAAAMDVFDRYRTILGAAVGLPPTKQLADLVGIER
;
A
#
# COMPACT_ATOMS: atom_id res chain seq x y z
N MET A 1 -14.78 28.95 22.52
CA MET A 1 -14.96 29.01 21.05
C MET A 1 -14.60 27.64 20.46
N HIS A 2 -15.36 26.59 20.83
CA HIS A 2 -14.94 25.19 20.63
C HIS A 2 -16.12 24.26 20.28
N SER A 3 -17.16 24.77 19.61
CA SER A 3 -18.32 23.93 19.25
C SER A 3 -19.17 24.50 18.10
N ILE A 4 -18.55 25.07 17.06
CA ILE A 4 -19.24 25.42 15.82
C ILE A 4 -18.32 24.99 14.67
N MET A 5 -18.72 23.95 13.94
CA MET A 5 -18.00 23.27 12.86
C MET A 5 -16.69 22.55 13.27
N GLN A 6 -16.79 21.24 13.50
CA GLN A 6 -15.71 20.38 12.99
C GLN A 6 -15.73 20.55 11.46
N PHE A 7 -14.66 21.06 10.87
CA PHE A 7 -14.51 21.17 9.42
C PHE A 7 -14.38 19.76 8.84
N GLU A 8 -15.53 19.13 8.62
CA GLU A 8 -15.64 17.87 7.92
C GLU A 8 -15.77 18.11 6.42
N ARG A 9 -15.20 17.19 5.64
CA ARG A 9 -14.92 17.25 4.18
C ARG A 9 -16.06 17.77 3.28
N TRP A 10 -17.31 17.73 3.73
CA TRP A 10 -18.50 18.01 2.92
C TRP A 10 -19.27 19.30 3.27
N SER A 11 -18.97 19.94 4.40
CA SER A 11 -19.72 21.14 4.83
C SER A 11 -19.42 22.37 3.97
N LEU A 12 -18.17 22.55 3.54
CA LEU A 12 -17.77 23.65 2.66
C LEU A 12 -18.29 23.48 1.22
N PRO A 13 -18.22 22.29 0.59
CA PRO A 13 -18.86 22.03 -0.69
C PRO A 13 -20.38 22.29 -0.68
N LEU A 14 -21.10 21.81 0.36
CA LEU A 14 -22.54 22.05 0.50
C LEU A 14 -22.88 23.55 0.58
N MET A 15 -22.10 24.31 1.36
CA MET A 15 -22.30 25.74 1.48
C MET A 15 -21.89 26.51 0.23
N GLY A 16 -20.86 26.06 -0.50
CA GLY A 16 -20.48 26.61 -1.80
C GLY A 16 -21.62 26.47 -2.80
N GLU A 17 -22.28 25.32 -2.81
CA GLU A 17 -23.40 25.05 -3.70
C GLU A 17 -24.64 25.90 -3.36
N ALA A 18 -24.99 25.99 -2.08
CA ALA A 18 -26.13 26.78 -1.64
C ALA A 18 -25.91 28.30 -1.83
N LEU A 19 -24.68 28.80 -1.65
CA LEU A 19 -24.39 30.25 -1.67
C LEU A 19 -23.97 30.77 -3.04
N LEU A 20 -23.22 29.98 -3.82
CA LEU A 20 -22.64 30.44 -5.08
C LEU A 20 -23.46 29.99 -6.29
N ARG A 21 -24.11 28.81 -6.21
CA ARG A 21 -25.01 28.29 -7.27
C ARG A 21 -26.49 28.44 -6.95
N GLY A 22 -26.84 28.64 -5.69
CA GLY A 22 -28.21 28.93 -5.25
C GLY A 22 -29.09 27.68 -5.14
N SER A 23 -28.50 26.49 -5.10
CA SER A 23 -29.23 25.23 -4.91
C SER A 23 -29.89 25.22 -3.54
N THR A 24 -31.14 24.76 -3.50
CA THR A 24 -31.94 24.72 -2.26
C THR A 24 -32.59 23.37 -2.04
N ARG A 25 -32.71 22.52 -3.07
CA ARG A 25 -33.39 21.24 -2.93
C ARG A 25 -32.42 20.09 -2.73
N ARG A 26 -32.89 19.06 -2.02
CA ARG A 26 -32.11 17.83 -1.76
C ARG A 26 -31.61 17.18 -3.05
N ASP A 27 -32.46 17.08 -4.07
CA ASP A 27 -32.11 16.49 -5.37
C ASP A 27 -31.09 17.33 -6.15
N GLU A 28 -31.13 18.66 -6.01
CA GLU A 28 -30.09 19.56 -6.56
C GLU A 28 -28.73 19.30 -5.88
N PHE A 29 -28.70 19.22 -4.54
CA PHE A 29 -27.47 18.89 -3.81
C PHE A 29 -26.95 17.48 -4.11
N LEU A 30 -27.83 16.49 -4.28
CA LEU A 30 -27.45 15.12 -4.67
C LEU A 30 -26.85 15.10 -6.07
N SER A 31 -27.51 15.78 -7.03
CA SER A 31 -27.04 15.88 -8.40
C SER A 31 -25.68 16.56 -8.48
N PHE A 32 -25.41 17.48 -7.56
CA PHE A 32 -24.20 18.29 -7.59
C PHE A 32 -23.03 17.80 -6.72
N LEU A 33 -23.24 16.98 -5.69
CA LEU A 33 -22.11 16.60 -4.80
C LEU A 33 -21.69 15.14 -4.93
N GLY A 34 -22.47 14.31 -5.63
CA GLY A 34 -22.17 12.89 -5.81
C GLY A 34 -22.00 12.11 -4.49
N ILE A 35 -22.50 12.66 -3.38
CA ILE A 35 -22.40 12.07 -2.05
C ILE A 35 -23.49 11.03 -1.83
N ALA A 36 -23.20 10.02 -1.00
CA ALA A 36 -24.18 9.03 -0.59
C ALA A 36 -25.41 9.73 0.03
N PRO A 37 -26.65 9.36 -0.36
CA PRO A 37 -27.86 10.04 0.11
C PRO A 37 -27.96 10.13 1.64
N GLU A 38 -27.56 9.07 2.33
CA GLU A 38 -27.59 8.99 3.80
C GLU A 38 -26.59 9.97 4.44
N LEU A 39 -25.47 10.22 3.78
CA LEU A 39 -24.48 11.19 4.21
C LEU A 39 -24.95 12.62 3.94
N LEU A 40 -25.59 12.89 2.79
CA LEU A 40 -26.21 14.20 2.53
C LEU A 40 -27.23 14.53 3.61
N ASP A 41 -28.13 13.58 3.93
CA ASP A 41 -29.20 13.79 4.90
C ASP A 41 -28.64 14.10 6.29
N SER A 42 -27.61 13.36 6.72
CA SER A 42 -26.89 13.64 7.96
C SER A 42 -26.26 15.03 7.98
N ARG A 43 -25.70 15.49 6.85
CA ARG A 43 -25.01 16.80 6.78
C ARG A 43 -25.96 17.97 6.67
N LEU A 44 -27.03 17.87 5.89
CA LEU A 44 -28.08 18.88 5.85
C LEU A 44 -28.71 19.03 7.23
N ALA A 45 -29.00 17.93 7.93
CA ALA A 45 -29.49 17.96 9.31
C ALA A 45 -28.51 18.67 10.25
N ALA A 46 -27.21 18.38 10.17
CA ALA A 46 -26.20 19.03 11.00
C ALA A 46 -26.05 20.54 10.71
N LEU A 47 -26.16 20.96 9.44
CA LEU A 47 -26.12 22.37 9.05
C LEU A 47 -27.38 23.13 9.49
N VAL A 48 -28.53 22.47 9.48
CA VAL A 48 -29.78 23.01 10.03
C VAL A 48 -29.71 23.13 11.55
N GLU A 49 -29.24 22.11 12.24
CA GLU A 49 -29.03 22.12 13.69
C GLU A 49 -28.04 23.22 14.12
N ALA A 50 -26.98 23.44 13.33
CA ALA A 50 -26.01 24.51 13.56
C ALA A 50 -26.55 25.92 13.23
N GLY A 51 -27.77 26.03 12.71
CA GLY A 51 -28.41 27.28 12.30
C GLY A 51 -27.75 27.94 11.08
N ILE A 52 -27.06 27.15 10.25
CA ILE A 52 -26.38 27.60 9.04
C ILE A 52 -27.35 27.54 7.84
N LEU A 53 -28.17 26.48 7.79
CA LEU A 53 -29.29 26.35 6.87
C LEU A 53 -30.62 26.37 7.65
N SER A 54 -31.70 26.74 6.99
CA SER A 54 -33.08 26.57 7.48
C SER A 54 -33.88 25.75 6.48
N VAL A 55 -34.81 24.94 6.98
CA VAL A 55 -35.74 24.18 6.12
C VAL A 55 -37.02 24.98 5.93
N GLU A 56 -37.36 25.27 4.68
CA GLU A 56 -38.61 25.90 4.27
C GLU A 56 -39.41 24.90 3.44
N THR A 57 -40.65 24.60 3.84
CA THR A 57 -41.52 23.69 3.09
C THR A 57 -42.39 24.50 2.13
N ALA A 58 -42.24 24.25 0.83
CA ALA A 58 -43.03 24.90 -0.21
C ALA A 58 -44.48 24.38 -0.22
N ALA A 59 -45.37 25.10 -0.92
CA ALA A 59 -46.81 24.78 -0.96
C ALA A 59 -47.13 23.42 -1.61
N ASP A 60 -46.19 22.85 -2.36
CA ASP A 60 -46.24 21.51 -2.97
C ASP A 60 -45.71 20.40 -2.04
N GLY A 61 -45.26 20.75 -0.83
CA GLY A 61 -44.74 19.83 0.17
C GLY A 61 -43.25 19.52 0.04
N VAL A 62 -42.53 20.16 -0.89
CA VAL A 62 -41.09 19.96 -1.07
C VAL A 62 -40.30 20.80 -0.07
N GLU A 63 -39.27 20.20 0.54
CA GLU A 63 -38.36 20.88 1.47
C GLU A 63 -37.21 21.57 0.74
N HIS A 64 -36.97 22.84 1.10
CA HIS A 64 -35.88 23.66 0.63
C HIS A 64 -34.94 24.04 1.78
N TYR A 65 -33.65 23.80 1.62
CA TYR A 65 -32.59 24.15 2.54
C TYR A 65 -31.99 25.50 2.14
N VAL A 66 -32.37 26.56 2.84
CA VAL A 66 -32.01 27.94 2.51
C VAL A 66 -30.94 28.46 3.49
N PRO A 67 -29.87 29.12 3.01
CA PRO A 67 -28.88 29.74 3.90
C PRO A 67 -29.47 30.82 4.81
N THR A 68 -29.24 30.68 6.12
CA THR A 68 -29.58 31.71 7.11
C THR A 68 -28.64 32.90 6.99
N GLU A 69 -28.87 33.97 7.76
CA GLU A 69 -27.91 35.09 7.86
C GLU A 69 -26.51 34.61 8.31
N LYS A 70 -26.47 33.65 9.24
CA LYS A 70 -25.23 33.00 9.70
C LYS A 70 -24.57 32.18 8.58
N GLY A 71 -25.35 31.48 7.77
CA GLY A 71 -24.84 30.73 6.61
C GLY A 71 -24.28 31.63 5.51
N ARG A 72 -24.98 32.72 5.18
CA ARG A 72 -24.51 33.73 4.20
C ARG A 72 -23.21 34.41 4.62
N GLY A 73 -22.96 34.53 5.93
CA GLY A 73 -21.68 35.01 6.44
C GLY A 73 -20.45 34.20 6.01
N LEU A 74 -20.63 32.95 5.54
CA LEU A 74 -19.55 32.10 5.04
C LEU A 74 -19.14 32.40 3.59
N GLU A 75 -19.94 33.15 2.83
CA GLU A 75 -19.72 33.37 1.40
C GLU A 75 -18.34 33.98 1.10
N ALA A 76 -17.93 34.98 1.88
CA ALA A 76 -16.63 35.64 1.69
C ALA A 76 -15.45 34.68 1.91
N ALA A 77 -15.56 33.77 2.88
CA ALA A 77 -14.52 32.79 3.16
C ALA A 77 -14.45 31.72 2.04
N ILE A 78 -15.60 31.29 1.53
CA ILE A 78 -15.68 30.31 0.43
C ILE A 78 -15.12 30.93 -0.86
N ARG A 79 -15.47 32.18 -1.18
CA ARG A 79 -14.90 32.90 -2.34
C ARG A 79 -13.39 33.09 -2.22
N ALA A 80 -12.89 33.46 -1.05
CA ALA A 80 -11.45 33.59 -0.83
C ALA A 80 -10.69 32.26 -0.99
N LEU A 81 -11.31 31.15 -0.56
CA LEU A 81 -10.77 29.80 -0.77
C LEU A 81 -10.80 29.39 -2.25
N ASP A 82 -11.88 29.70 -2.97
CA ASP A 82 -12.00 29.47 -4.42
C ASP A 82 -10.97 30.27 -5.21
N GLU A 83 -10.83 31.57 -4.93
CA GLU A 83 -9.84 32.46 -5.55
C GLU A 83 -8.41 31.99 -5.25
N TRP A 84 -8.12 31.60 -4.01
CA TRP A 84 -6.83 31.03 -3.65
C TRP A 84 -6.56 29.72 -4.39
N SER A 85 -7.56 28.84 -4.50
CA SER A 85 -7.45 27.58 -5.24
C SER A 85 -7.13 27.84 -6.72
N ARG A 86 -7.89 28.72 -7.39
CA ARG A 86 -7.65 29.07 -8.80
C ARG A 86 -6.28 29.72 -9.05
N ALA A 87 -5.81 30.53 -8.10
CA ALA A 87 -4.52 31.23 -8.22
C ALA A 87 -3.32 30.27 -8.14
N TRP A 88 -3.45 29.17 -7.40
CA TRP A 88 -2.34 28.25 -7.14
C TRP A 88 -2.52 26.86 -7.79
N ASP A 89 -3.68 26.60 -8.39
CA ASP A 89 -3.97 25.43 -9.21
C ASP A 89 -4.79 25.77 -10.49
N PRO A 90 -4.23 26.56 -11.43
CA PRO A 90 -4.96 27.12 -12.58
C PRO A 90 -5.31 26.11 -13.70
N LEU A 91 -4.87 24.85 -13.57
CA LEU A 91 -5.19 23.74 -14.49
C LEU A 91 -6.05 22.66 -13.82
N SER A 92 -6.49 22.90 -12.58
CA SER A 92 -7.54 22.11 -11.95
C SER A 92 -8.83 22.26 -12.75
N THR A 93 -9.38 21.16 -13.27
CA THR A 93 -10.80 21.08 -13.65
C THR A 93 -11.72 20.92 -12.44
N ASP A 94 -11.15 20.69 -11.24
CA ASP A 94 -11.85 20.81 -9.95
C ASP A 94 -11.88 22.30 -9.59
N ASP A 95 -12.85 23.04 -10.14
CA ASP A 95 -13.33 24.24 -9.45
C ASP A 95 -13.83 23.77 -8.08
N LEU A 96 -13.62 24.53 -6.99
CA LEU A 96 -14.26 24.23 -5.69
C LEU A 96 -15.80 24.19 -5.82
N LEU A 97 -16.31 24.67 -6.95
CA LEU A 97 -17.67 24.66 -7.43
C LEU A 97 -17.94 23.69 -8.61
N ASP A 98 -17.04 22.86 -9.10
CA ASP A 98 -17.35 21.76 -10.05
C ASP A 98 -16.97 20.40 -9.45
N ILE A 99 -17.47 20.13 -8.23
CA ILE A 99 -17.44 18.79 -7.62
C ILE A 99 -18.52 17.89 -8.26
N VAL A 100 -18.66 17.92 -9.59
CA VAL A 100 -19.31 16.86 -10.38
C VAL A 100 -18.56 16.67 -11.67
N ASP A 101 -17.52 15.84 -11.64
CA ASP A 101 -17.23 14.99 -12.80
C ASP A 101 -16.70 13.60 -12.40
N VAL A 102 -16.58 13.30 -11.10
CA VAL A 102 -15.97 12.05 -10.61
C VAL A 102 -16.98 10.88 -10.49
N VAL A 103 -18.29 11.11 -10.62
CA VAL A 103 -19.30 10.03 -10.44
C VAL A 103 -20.28 9.87 -11.62
N ALA A 104 -20.51 10.87 -12.45
CA ALA A 104 -21.46 10.77 -13.59
C ALA A 104 -20.84 10.26 -14.91
N ALA A 105 -19.52 10.34 -15.09
CA ALA A 105 -18.83 9.90 -16.31
C ALA A 105 -18.61 8.38 -16.39
N ARG A 106 -19.45 7.55 -15.75
CA ARG A 106 -19.42 6.08 -15.95
C ARG A 106 -20.15 5.61 -17.20
N GLU A 107 -20.86 6.46 -17.92
CA GLU A 107 -21.35 6.10 -19.24
C GLU A 107 -21.08 7.23 -20.23
N THR A 108 -20.41 6.86 -21.32
CA THR A 108 -20.17 7.64 -22.54
C THR A 108 -19.12 8.77 -22.49
N ASN A 109 -17.86 8.34 -22.69
CA ASN A 109 -16.90 8.90 -23.65
C ASN A 109 -15.97 10.06 -23.20
N ASP A 110 -15.01 9.80 -22.29
CA ASP A 110 -13.83 10.66 -22.04
C ASP A 110 -12.52 9.89 -22.37
N PRO A 111 -11.61 10.44 -23.22
CA PRO A 111 -10.33 9.81 -23.60
C PRO A 111 -9.28 9.65 -22.48
N LEU A 112 -9.53 10.10 -21.24
CA LEU A 112 -8.57 10.02 -20.13
C LEU A 112 -8.82 8.88 -19.13
N LEU A 113 -9.83 8.03 -19.36
CA LEU A 113 -9.91 6.70 -18.74
C LEU A 113 -9.06 5.72 -19.55
N GLU A 114 -7.77 5.62 -19.24
CA GLU A 114 -7.02 4.42 -19.63
C GLU A 114 -7.77 3.22 -19.01
N ALA A 115 -8.13 2.25 -19.86
CA ALA A 115 -8.88 1.05 -19.48
C ALA A 115 -8.31 0.43 -18.19
N PRO A 116 -9.14 -0.21 -17.34
CA PRO A 116 -8.63 -0.98 -16.22
C PRO A 116 -7.51 -1.89 -16.72
N VAL A 117 -6.35 -1.83 -16.07
CA VAL A 117 -5.22 -2.68 -16.43
C VAL A 117 -5.72 -4.10 -16.27
N ALA A 118 -5.73 -4.88 -17.36
CA ALA A 118 -6.13 -6.27 -17.27
C ALA A 118 -5.26 -6.95 -16.20
N PRO A 119 -5.84 -7.75 -15.27
CA PRO A 119 -5.08 -8.33 -14.17
C PRO A 119 -3.81 -9.03 -14.68
N GLY A 120 -2.64 -8.60 -14.19
CA GLY A 120 -1.36 -9.18 -14.58
C GLY A 120 -0.78 -8.70 -15.93
N ALA A 121 -1.48 -7.82 -16.67
CA ALA A 121 -0.92 -7.19 -17.88
C ALA A 121 0.30 -6.32 -17.54
N ILE A 122 0.27 -5.65 -16.38
CA ILE A 122 1.44 -4.97 -15.83
C ILE A 122 1.96 -5.78 -14.65
N ARG A 123 3.23 -6.18 -14.72
CA ARG A 123 3.92 -6.88 -13.64
C ARG A 123 5.12 -6.05 -13.21
N MET A 124 5.19 -5.79 -11.91
CA MET A 124 6.30 -5.14 -11.25
C MET A 124 7.04 -6.17 -10.39
N SER A 125 8.36 -6.23 -10.55
CA SER A 125 9.23 -7.00 -9.67
C SER A 125 9.98 -6.03 -8.77
N VAL A 126 9.92 -6.26 -7.47
CA VAL A 126 10.70 -5.52 -6.47
C VAL A 126 11.54 -6.47 -5.61
N LEU A 127 11.37 -7.78 -5.74
CA LEU A 127 12.27 -8.75 -5.13
C LEU A 127 13.55 -8.89 -5.99
N GLU A 128 14.71 -8.74 -5.36
CA GLU A 128 16.05 -8.58 -5.93
C GLU A 128 16.26 -7.26 -6.66
N THR A 129 15.63 -7.08 -7.82
CA THR A 129 15.87 -5.92 -8.69
C THR A 129 14.55 -5.38 -9.19
N PHE A 130 14.46 -4.05 -9.30
CA PHE A 130 13.32 -3.43 -9.95
C PHE A 130 13.23 -3.84 -11.42
N ASP A 131 12.08 -4.39 -11.82
CA ASP A 131 11.72 -4.66 -13.23
C ASP A 131 10.25 -4.30 -13.44
N LEU A 132 9.93 -3.64 -14.54
CA LEU A 132 8.54 -3.40 -14.95
C LEU A 132 8.31 -4.04 -16.31
N ARG A 133 7.30 -4.90 -16.39
CA ARG A 133 6.88 -5.52 -17.65
C ARG A 133 5.44 -5.17 -17.97
N VAL A 134 5.18 -4.89 -19.24
CA VAL A 134 3.81 -4.77 -19.77
C VAL A 134 3.63 -5.81 -20.85
N ASP A 135 2.61 -6.66 -20.70
CA ASP A 135 2.32 -7.80 -21.57
C ASP A 135 3.57 -8.69 -21.78
N GLY A 136 4.37 -8.84 -20.71
CA GLY A 136 5.62 -9.61 -20.70
C GLY A 136 6.85 -8.87 -21.23
N VAL A 137 6.69 -7.70 -21.86
CA VAL A 137 7.78 -6.89 -22.43
C VAL A 137 8.36 -5.97 -21.36
N PRO A 138 9.69 -5.99 -21.11
CA PRO A 138 10.32 -5.09 -20.14
C PRO A 138 10.26 -3.64 -20.63
N ILE A 139 10.02 -2.71 -19.69
CA ILE A 139 9.97 -1.28 -19.95
C ILE A 139 11.12 -0.57 -19.21
N ASP A 140 12.01 0.06 -19.97
CA ASP A 140 13.08 0.87 -19.42
C ASP A 140 12.54 2.19 -18.87
N LEU A 141 12.86 2.48 -17.61
CA LEU A 141 12.38 3.66 -16.90
C LEU A 141 13.53 4.51 -16.38
N SER A 142 13.32 5.82 -16.35
CA SER A 142 14.26 6.73 -15.69
C SER A 142 14.32 6.44 -14.17
N PRO A 143 15.45 6.69 -13.49
CA PRO A 143 15.58 6.42 -12.05
C PRO A 143 14.49 7.09 -11.19
N GLY A 144 14.06 8.31 -11.54
CA GLY A 144 12.97 9.00 -10.83
C GLY A 144 11.61 8.31 -11.02
N SER A 145 11.37 7.72 -12.18
CA SER A 145 10.14 6.97 -12.48
C SER A 145 10.14 5.58 -11.82
N GLN A 146 11.30 4.91 -11.77
CA GLN A 146 11.48 3.67 -11.00
C GLN A 146 11.19 3.90 -9.52
N ARG A 147 11.83 4.91 -8.91
CA ARG A 147 11.61 5.28 -7.50
C ARG A 147 10.15 5.59 -7.20
N LEU A 148 9.47 6.30 -8.10
CA LEU A 148 8.04 6.60 -7.96
C LEU A 148 7.20 5.31 -7.92
N LEU A 149 7.43 4.40 -8.87
CA LEU A 149 6.67 3.15 -8.93
C LEU A 149 6.95 2.24 -7.76
N VAL A 150 8.22 2.10 -7.34
CA VAL A 150 8.60 1.34 -6.15
C VAL A 150 7.94 1.94 -4.90
N PHE A 151 8.00 3.27 -4.73
CA PHE A 151 7.37 3.93 -3.59
C PHE A 151 5.87 3.63 -3.49
N LEU A 152 5.16 3.64 -4.63
CA LEU A 152 3.75 3.28 -4.67
C LEU A 152 3.52 1.77 -4.48
N ALA A 153 4.44 0.91 -4.94
CA ALA A 153 4.34 -0.54 -4.77
C ALA A 153 4.47 -0.98 -3.30
N LEU A 154 5.29 -0.27 -2.52
CA LEU A 154 5.42 -0.53 -1.07
C LEU A 154 4.29 0.09 -0.24
N ARG A 155 3.28 0.70 -0.88
CA ARG A 155 2.20 1.43 -0.22
C ARG A 155 0.86 1.07 -0.86
N ASP A 156 0.10 0.19 -0.21
CA ASP A 156 -1.26 -0.15 -0.66
C ASP A 156 -2.30 0.93 -0.29
N ARG A 157 -2.02 2.18 -0.66
CA ARG A 157 -2.92 3.32 -0.45
C ARG A 157 -2.58 4.49 -1.36
N ALA A 158 -3.54 5.40 -1.53
CA ALA A 158 -3.28 6.68 -2.16
C ALA A 158 -2.37 7.56 -1.30
N ILE A 159 -1.39 8.19 -1.94
CA ILE A 159 -0.42 9.09 -1.32
C ILE A 159 -0.53 10.48 -1.96
N ALA A 160 -0.74 11.50 -1.13
CA ALA A 160 -0.78 12.89 -1.58
C ALA A 160 0.54 13.28 -2.30
N ARG A 161 0.42 14.02 -3.41
CA ARG A 161 1.57 14.39 -4.25
C ARG A 161 2.65 15.15 -3.48
N ILE A 162 2.24 16.03 -2.57
CA ILE A 162 3.13 16.80 -1.69
C ILE A 162 3.97 15.88 -0.78
N ALA A 163 3.33 14.90 -0.15
CA ALA A 163 4.00 13.94 0.73
C ALA A 163 4.96 13.06 -0.07
N LEU A 164 4.51 12.55 -1.22
CA LEU A 164 5.33 11.72 -2.09
C LEU A 164 6.56 12.48 -2.62
N ALA A 165 6.38 13.72 -3.06
CA ALA A 165 7.48 14.58 -3.49
C ALA A 165 8.49 14.83 -2.36
N GLY A 166 8.01 15.21 -1.17
CA GLY A 166 8.86 15.46 0.00
C GLY A 166 9.64 14.23 0.46
N THR A 167 9.05 13.04 0.39
CA THR A 167 9.75 11.80 0.75
C THR A 167 10.77 11.37 -0.31
N MET A 168 10.45 11.54 -1.60
CA MET A 168 11.34 11.10 -2.68
C MET A 168 12.54 12.02 -2.92
N TRP A 169 12.38 13.32 -2.66
CA TRP A 169 13.42 14.35 -2.83
C TRP A 169 13.53 15.23 -1.57
N PRO A 170 14.05 14.68 -0.45
CA PRO A 170 14.10 15.40 0.83
C PRO A 170 15.07 16.59 0.83
N ASP A 171 16.09 16.57 -0.03
CA ASP A 171 17.19 17.56 -0.03
C ASP A 171 16.90 18.84 -0.84
N VAL A 172 15.68 18.99 -1.38
CA VAL A 172 15.29 20.14 -2.20
C VAL A 172 14.09 20.86 -1.62
N SER A 173 13.86 22.11 -2.03
CA SER A 173 12.67 22.85 -1.63
C SER A 173 11.40 22.15 -2.12
N GLU A 174 10.30 22.33 -1.39
CA GLU A 174 9.00 21.72 -1.71
C GLU A 174 8.56 21.96 -3.16
N GLY A 175 8.73 23.18 -3.67
CA GLY A 175 8.45 23.50 -5.08
C GLY A 175 9.27 22.67 -6.06
N ARG A 176 10.58 22.50 -5.81
CA ARG A 176 11.47 21.66 -6.66
C ARG A 176 11.17 20.17 -6.52
N ALA A 177 10.77 19.72 -5.34
CA ALA A 177 10.32 18.35 -5.13
C ALA A 177 9.06 18.08 -5.97
N GLY A 178 8.11 19.02 -5.98
CA GLY A 178 6.92 18.98 -6.83
C GLY A 178 7.25 18.96 -8.33
N ASP A 179 8.18 19.81 -8.79
CA ASP A 179 8.68 19.80 -10.18
C ASP A 179 9.32 18.46 -10.57
N SER A 180 10.11 17.88 -9.65
CA SER A 180 10.77 16.60 -9.83
C SER A 180 9.75 15.46 -9.93
N LEU A 181 8.72 15.49 -9.08
CA LEU A 181 7.60 14.55 -9.15
C LEU A 181 6.84 14.67 -10.47
N ARG A 182 6.47 15.88 -10.90
CA ARG A 182 5.82 16.10 -12.19
C ARG A 182 6.67 15.56 -13.34
N SER A 183 7.98 15.82 -13.29
CA SER A 183 8.91 15.33 -14.31
C SER A 183 9.05 13.81 -14.29
N ALA A 184 9.00 13.16 -13.12
CA ALA A 184 9.03 11.70 -13.01
C ALA A 184 7.77 11.04 -13.59
N ILE A 185 6.61 11.65 -13.37
CA ILE A 185 5.31 11.21 -13.93
C ILE A 185 5.26 11.46 -15.44
N ALA A 186 5.70 12.64 -15.90
CA ALA A 186 5.67 12.98 -17.33
C ALA A 186 6.55 12.04 -18.16
N ARG A 187 7.66 11.55 -17.60
CA ARG A 187 8.57 10.58 -18.24
C ARG A 187 8.05 9.14 -18.25
N LEU A 188 7.01 8.81 -17.49
CA LEU A 188 6.30 7.54 -17.66
C LEU A 188 5.52 7.64 -18.97
N GLU A 189 5.96 6.97 -20.02
CA GLU A 189 5.22 6.87 -21.28
C GLU A 189 4.15 5.77 -21.19
N ALA A 190 3.16 5.81 -22.09
CA ALA A 190 2.29 4.64 -22.27
C ALA A 190 3.15 3.49 -22.85
N PRO A 191 3.10 2.26 -22.30
CA PRO A 191 2.08 1.75 -21.37
C PRO A 191 2.43 1.83 -19.87
N ALA A 192 3.65 2.18 -19.47
CA ALA A 192 4.04 2.24 -18.05
C ALA A 192 3.23 3.26 -17.24
N ARG A 193 2.75 4.34 -17.86
CA ARG A 193 1.85 5.32 -17.22
C ARG A 193 0.57 4.69 -16.69
N ALA A 194 0.08 3.63 -17.33
CA ALA A 194 -1.12 2.90 -16.92
C ALA A 194 -0.95 2.18 -15.57
N ALA A 195 0.26 2.04 -15.06
CA ALA A 195 0.53 1.48 -13.73
C ALA A 195 0.09 2.43 -12.59
N ILE A 196 -0.14 3.71 -12.86
CA ILE A 196 -0.50 4.71 -11.85
C ILE A 196 -1.96 5.16 -12.05
N ARG A 197 -2.65 5.44 -10.95
CA ARG A 197 -3.91 6.17 -10.93
C ARG A 197 -3.74 7.46 -10.14
N SER A 198 -4.23 8.54 -10.73
CA SER A 198 -4.35 9.84 -10.06
C SER A 198 -5.79 10.00 -9.58
N SER A 199 -5.94 10.47 -8.35
CA SER A 199 -7.22 10.88 -7.76
C SER A 199 -7.04 12.19 -7.01
N SER A 200 -8.14 12.78 -6.54
CA SER A 200 -8.10 13.93 -5.62
C SER A 200 -7.37 13.65 -4.30
N THR A 201 -7.25 12.36 -3.91
CA THR A 201 -6.50 11.95 -2.70
C THR A 201 -5.00 11.72 -2.94
N GLY A 202 -4.55 11.82 -4.20
CA GLY A 202 -3.16 11.64 -4.59
C GLY A 202 -2.94 10.50 -5.60
N LEU A 203 -1.74 9.95 -5.59
CA LEU A 203 -1.29 8.88 -6.49
C LEU A 203 -1.34 7.52 -5.80
N ARG A 204 -1.77 6.49 -6.54
CA ARG A 204 -1.67 5.08 -6.15
C ARG A 204 -1.32 4.23 -7.37
N LEU A 205 -0.94 2.98 -7.16
CA LEU A 205 -0.91 2.02 -8.26
C LEU A 205 -2.32 1.69 -8.75
N ALA A 206 -2.42 1.39 -10.04
CA ALA A 206 -3.63 0.93 -10.68
C ALA A 206 -4.05 -0.44 -10.16
N GLU A 207 -5.36 -0.63 -10.01
CA GLU A 207 -5.94 -1.93 -9.70
C GLU A 207 -5.64 -2.88 -10.87
N GLY A 208 -4.97 -4.00 -10.59
CA GLY A 208 -4.52 -4.98 -11.59
C GLY A 208 -3.01 -5.07 -11.82
N VAL A 209 -2.21 -4.12 -11.29
CA VAL A 209 -0.74 -4.25 -11.30
C VAL A 209 -0.32 -5.40 -10.38
N ALA A 210 0.27 -6.44 -10.94
CA ALA A 210 0.80 -7.56 -10.18
C ALA A 210 2.18 -7.18 -9.61
N ILE A 211 2.39 -7.42 -8.31
CA ILE A 211 3.65 -7.16 -7.63
C ILE A 211 4.12 -8.46 -6.98
N ASP A 212 5.33 -8.89 -7.32
CA ASP A 212 5.91 -10.14 -6.81
C ASP A 212 6.04 -10.17 -5.27
N LEU A 213 6.29 -9.03 -4.63
CA LEU A 213 6.27 -8.89 -3.17
C LEU A 213 4.91 -9.25 -2.57
N HIS A 214 3.79 -8.81 -3.17
CA HIS A 214 2.46 -9.12 -2.67
C HIS A 214 2.15 -10.62 -2.80
N ASP A 215 2.55 -11.24 -3.91
CA ASP A 215 2.43 -12.70 -4.11
C ASP A 215 3.22 -13.45 -3.02
N ALA A 216 4.46 -13.03 -2.75
CA ALA A 216 5.35 -13.61 -1.75
C ALA A 216 4.84 -13.41 -0.31
N GLN A 217 4.30 -12.24 0.02
CA GLN A 217 3.67 -11.94 1.31
C GLN A 217 2.43 -12.81 1.53
N THR A 218 1.60 -12.98 0.49
CA THR A 218 0.41 -13.83 0.56
C THR A 218 0.79 -15.28 0.83
N LEU A 219 1.81 -15.82 0.13
CA LEU A 219 2.37 -17.14 0.41
C LEU A 219 2.90 -17.24 1.84
N ALA A 220 3.70 -16.27 2.30
CA ALA A 220 4.26 -16.25 3.64
C ALA A 220 3.16 -16.30 4.72
N HIS A 221 2.10 -15.51 4.56
CA HIS A 221 0.98 -15.49 5.52
C HIS A 221 0.25 -16.83 5.59
N ARG A 222 0.03 -17.51 4.44
CA ARG A 222 -0.57 -18.85 4.42
C ARG A 222 0.27 -19.87 5.20
N LEU A 223 1.59 -19.87 4.97
CA LEU A 223 2.53 -20.79 5.61
C LEU A 223 2.60 -20.59 7.12
N ILE A 224 2.66 -19.34 7.59
CA ILE A 224 2.83 -19.01 9.01
C ILE A 224 1.56 -19.24 9.82
N TYR A 225 0.41 -18.75 9.32
CA TYR A 225 -0.83 -18.70 10.10
C TYR A 225 -1.78 -19.88 9.87
N GLY A 226 -1.38 -20.85 9.04
CA GLY A 226 -2.16 -22.08 8.82
C GLY A 226 -3.39 -21.87 7.93
N GLY A 227 -3.24 -21.10 6.85
CA GLY A 227 -4.24 -21.02 5.80
C GLY A 227 -4.35 -22.34 5.02
N GLU A 228 -5.39 -22.48 4.18
CA GLU A 228 -5.48 -23.60 3.24
C GLU A 228 -4.26 -23.56 2.31
N LEU A 229 -3.41 -24.59 2.39
CA LEU A 229 -2.27 -24.72 1.50
C LEU A 229 -2.77 -25.10 0.12
N HIS A 230 -2.30 -24.36 -0.89
CA HIS A 230 -2.60 -24.67 -2.27
C HIS A 230 -1.60 -25.70 -2.83
N ASP A 231 -2.01 -26.37 -3.91
CA ASP A 231 -1.09 -27.23 -4.66
C ASP A 231 0.12 -26.41 -5.15
N GLY A 232 1.31 -26.89 -4.85
CA GLY A 232 2.57 -26.18 -5.11
C GLY A 232 3.08 -25.25 -4.00
N ASP A 233 2.33 -24.99 -2.92
CA ASP A 233 2.84 -24.16 -1.80
C ASP A 233 4.07 -24.83 -1.13
N LEU A 234 4.09 -26.17 -1.07
CA LEU A 234 5.23 -26.96 -0.59
C LEU A 234 6.18 -27.33 -1.73
N SER A 235 6.85 -26.34 -2.31
CA SER A 235 7.70 -26.54 -3.49
C SER A 235 9.04 -25.78 -3.44
N THR A 236 9.96 -26.18 -4.32
CA THR A 236 11.21 -25.45 -4.57
C THR A 236 10.97 -24.02 -5.05
N GLU A 237 9.87 -23.76 -5.76
CA GLU A 237 9.51 -22.42 -6.23
C GLU A 237 9.10 -21.51 -5.07
N SER A 238 8.33 -22.02 -4.10
CA SER A 238 8.03 -21.32 -2.85
C SER A 238 9.30 -20.97 -2.08
N ILE A 239 10.24 -21.91 -1.97
CA ILE A 239 11.54 -21.66 -1.32
C ILE A 239 12.31 -20.57 -2.06
N ALA A 240 12.37 -20.63 -3.40
CA ALA A 240 13.06 -19.64 -4.22
C ALA A 240 12.44 -18.25 -4.07
N THR A 241 11.11 -18.16 -4.07
CA THR A 241 10.36 -16.91 -3.89
C THR A 241 10.65 -16.26 -2.54
N LEU A 242 10.53 -17.03 -1.45
CA LEU A 242 10.76 -16.55 -0.09
C LEU A 242 12.25 -16.27 0.21
N SER A 243 13.17 -16.81 -0.59
CA SER A 243 14.61 -16.54 -0.46
C SER A 243 15.03 -15.17 -0.98
N ARG A 244 14.18 -14.47 -1.75
CA ARG A 244 14.55 -13.21 -2.41
C ARG A 244 14.53 -12.02 -1.45
N GLU A 245 15.46 -11.09 -1.62
CA GLU A 245 15.55 -9.84 -0.84
C GLU A 245 14.69 -8.74 -1.45
N LEU A 246 14.20 -7.80 -0.65
CA LEU A 246 13.51 -6.62 -1.18
C LEU A 246 14.57 -5.58 -1.52
N LEU A 247 14.81 -5.37 -2.82
CA LEU A 247 15.69 -4.31 -3.35
C LEU A 247 17.01 -4.09 -2.56
N PRO A 248 17.89 -5.10 -2.42
CA PRO A 248 19.13 -5.02 -1.62
C PRO A 248 20.06 -3.84 -1.96
N ASP A 249 20.03 -3.35 -3.20
CA ASP A 249 20.87 -2.23 -3.66
C ASP A 249 20.22 -0.84 -3.49
N TRP A 250 19.06 -0.76 -2.81
CA TRP A 250 18.32 0.48 -2.60
C TRP A 250 18.50 0.99 -1.16
N TYR A 251 19.15 2.15 -1.03
CA TYR A 251 19.48 2.78 0.25
C TYR A 251 18.55 3.92 0.64
N ASP A 252 17.38 3.99 0.01
CA ASP A 252 16.36 4.97 0.34
C ASP A 252 15.79 4.74 1.75
N ASP A 253 15.75 5.78 2.58
CA ASP A 253 15.25 5.71 3.97
C ASP A 253 13.84 5.11 4.09
N TRP A 254 13.03 5.24 3.05
CA TRP A 254 11.67 4.70 2.98
C TRP A 254 11.61 3.25 2.48
N VAL A 255 12.68 2.70 1.91
CA VAL A 255 12.79 1.27 1.50
C VAL A 255 13.30 0.42 2.66
N LEU A 256 14.29 0.92 3.41
CA LEU A 256 14.92 0.18 4.52
C LEU A 256 13.94 -0.47 5.51
N PRO A 257 12.92 0.24 6.05
CA PRO A 257 11.96 -0.39 6.97
C PRO A 257 11.13 -1.49 6.29
N GLU A 258 10.77 -1.33 5.02
CA GLU A 258 10.00 -2.33 4.27
C GLU A 258 10.83 -3.59 4.00
N ALA A 259 12.12 -3.40 3.71
CA ALA A 259 13.04 -4.50 3.49
C ALA A 259 13.26 -5.30 4.78
N GLU A 260 13.30 -4.61 5.92
CA GLU A 260 13.40 -5.23 7.23
C GLU A 260 12.11 -5.98 7.62
N ASP A 261 10.94 -5.39 7.38
CA ASP A 261 9.64 -6.06 7.58
C ASP A 261 9.53 -7.32 6.72
N TRP A 262 9.94 -7.24 5.45
CA TRP A 262 10.02 -8.40 4.57
C TRP A 262 11.02 -9.44 5.07
N ARG A 263 12.19 -9.03 5.57
CA ARG A 263 13.21 -9.93 6.13
C ARG A 263 12.66 -10.73 7.31
N TYR A 264 11.91 -10.08 8.20
CA TYR A 264 11.26 -10.75 9.32
C TYR A 264 10.15 -11.69 8.87
N LEU A 265 9.31 -11.28 7.93
CA LEU A 265 8.22 -12.12 7.44
C LEU A 265 8.74 -13.38 6.73
N ARG A 266 9.73 -13.22 5.83
CA ARG A 266 10.24 -14.32 5.01
C ARG A 266 10.99 -15.38 5.81
N VAL A 267 11.72 -15.00 6.87
CA VAL A 267 12.40 -16.00 7.72
C VAL A 267 11.39 -16.86 8.48
N ASN A 268 10.33 -16.26 9.02
CA ASN A 268 9.24 -17.00 9.67
C ASN A 268 8.53 -17.93 8.68
N ALA A 269 8.31 -17.49 7.44
CA ALA A 269 7.69 -18.30 6.40
C ALA A 269 8.58 -19.47 5.95
N LEU A 270 9.88 -19.25 5.75
CA LEU A 270 10.83 -20.31 5.41
C LEU A 270 10.95 -21.35 6.53
N GLU A 271 10.82 -20.95 7.79
CA GLU A 271 10.76 -21.87 8.93
C GLU A 271 9.51 -22.73 8.93
N ALA A 272 8.34 -22.11 8.75
CA ALA A 272 7.08 -22.82 8.65
C ALA A 272 7.10 -23.81 7.48
N LEU A 273 7.57 -23.36 6.31
CA LEU A 273 7.74 -24.20 5.12
C LEU A 273 8.70 -25.36 5.37
N ALA A 274 9.85 -25.12 6.00
CA ALA A 274 10.81 -26.18 6.32
C ALA A 274 10.22 -27.23 7.27
N GLY A 275 9.44 -26.80 8.27
CA GLY A 275 8.71 -27.70 9.17
C GLY A 275 7.66 -28.53 8.44
N GLN A 276 6.81 -27.90 7.63
CA GLN A 276 5.78 -28.57 6.85
C GLN A 276 6.36 -29.57 5.84
N LEU A 277 7.47 -29.23 5.18
CA LEU A 277 8.19 -30.12 4.26
C LEU A 277 8.80 -31.33 5.01
N LEU A 278 9.33 -31.12 6.21
CA LEU A 278 9.83 -32.20 7.06
C LEU A 278 8.68 -33.14 7.47
N ASP A 279 7.54 -32.60 7.90
CA ASP A 279 6.36 -33.39 8.28
C ASP A 279 5.79 -34.18 7.09
N ALA A 280 5.89 -33.63 5.88
CA ALA A 280 5.53 -34.30 4.63
C ALA A 280 6.58 -35.33 4.14
N GLY A 281 7.73 -35.46 4.79
CA GLY A 281 8.82 -36.35 4.38
C GLY A 281 9.63 -35.87 3.17
N LEU A 282 9.44 -34.62 2.74
CA LEU A 282 10.17 -33.99 1.63
C LEU A 282 11.51 -33.43 2.14
N LEU A 283 12.43 -34.34 2.48
CA LEU A 283 13.65 -34.03 3.22
C LEU A 283 14.64 -33.12 2.44
N GLY A 284 14.66 -33.21 1.11
CA GLY A 284 15.54 -32.39 0.26
C GLY A 284 15.10 -30.92 0.24
N GLU A 285 13.81 -30.69 0.03
CA GLU A 285 13.16 -29.40 0.07
C GLU A 285 13.22 -28.81 1.48
N ALA A 286 12.95 -29.61 2.53
CA ALA A 286 13.07 -29.19 3.92
C ALA A 286 14.49 -28.72 4.26
N THR A 287 15.53 -29.44 3.79
CA THR A 287 16.93 -29.00 3.91
C THR A 287 17.16 -27.65 3.25
N THR A 288 16.62 -27.46 2.05
CA THR A 288 16.81 -26.23 1.27
C THR A 288 16.10 -25.04 1.93
N ALA A 289 14.87 -25.23 2.39
CA ALA A 289 14.10 -24.22 3.11
C ALA A 289 14.77 -23.82 4.43
N ALA A 290 15.21 -24.79 5.24
CA ALA A 290 15.92 -24.52 6.50
C ALA A 290 17.22 -23.73 6.26
N ARG A 291 18.00 -24.11 5.24
CA ARG A 291 19.22 -23.37 4.87
C ARG A 291 18.92 -21.98 4.33
N ALA A 292 17.80 -21.79 3.63
CA ALA A 292 17.36 -20.46 3.22
C ALA A 292 17.06 -19.59 4.45
N ALA A 293 16.30 -20.08 5.44
CA ALA A 293 16.04 -19.35 6.67
C ALA A 293 17.34 -19.00 7.43
N MET A 294 18.30 -19.93 7.52
CA MET A 294 19.62 -19.68 8.14
C MET A 294 20.44 -18.60 7.44
N ARG A 295 20.25 -18.39 6.12
CA ARG A 295 20.92 -17.29 5.41
C ARG A 295 20.30 -15.94 5.76
N VAL A 296 18.99 -15.90 6.00
CA VAL A 296 18.27 -14.68 6.39
C VAL A 296 18.59 -14.28 7.84
N ASP A 297 18.64 -15.26 8.75
CA ASP A 297 19.01 -15.06 10.14
C ASP A 297 19.90 -16.21 10.66
N PRO A 298 21.24 -16.05 10.62
CA PRO A 298 22.18 -17.08 11.07
C PRO A 298 22.11 -17.39 12.58
N LEU A 299 21.62 -16.45 13.39
CA LEU A 299 21.54 -16.60 14.85
C LEU A 299 20.24 -17.25 15.29
N ARG A 300 19.35 -17.56 14.36
CA ARG A 300 18.05 -18.14 14.65
C ARG A 300 18.15 -19.64 14.86
N GLU A 301 17.62 -20.12 15.98
CA GLU A 301 17.75 -21.52 16.39
C GLU A 301 16.76 -22.46 15.68
N SER A 302 15.55 -22.01 15.38
CA SER A 302 14.49 -22.85 14.79
C SER A 302 14.90 -23.51 13.46
N PRO A 303 15.52 -22.81 12.48
CA PRO A 303 16.02 -23.44 11.26
C PRO A 303 17.11 -24.48 11.52
N GLN A 304 17.97 -24.24 12.52
CA GLN A 304 19.02 -25.18 12.91
C GLN A 304 18.41 -26.47 13.44
N ALA A 305 17.40 -26.35 14.31
CA ALA A 305 16.66 -27.49 14.85
C ALA A 305 15.99 -28.29 13.73
N THR A 306 15.34 -27.62 12.78
CA THR A 306 14.73 -28.29 11.63
C THR A 306 15.78 -29.00 10.78
N LEU A 307 16.90 -28.36 10.47
CA LEU A 307 17.97 -28.99 9.69
C LEU A 307 18.58 -30.20 10.42
N ILE A 308 18.78 -30.13 11.73
CA ILE A 308 19.22 -31.27 12.56
C ILE A 308 18.22 -32.42 12.45
N ARG A 309 16.92 -32.15 12.63
CA ARG A 309 15.86 -33.17 12.50
C ARG A 309 15.83 -33.80 11.11
N VAL A 310 16.00 -33.01 10.06
CA VAL A 310 16.10 -33.50 8.67
C VAL A 310 17.31 -34.43 8.51
N GLN A 311 18.48 -34.07 9.03
CA GLN A 311 19.67 -34.93 8.97
C GLN A 311 19.45 -36.25 9.73
N LEU A 312 18.84 -36.21 10.92
CA LEU A 312 18.52 -37.40 11.70
C LEU A 312 17.50 -38.30 10.98
N ALA A 313 16.48 -37.72 10.33
CA ALA A 313 15.51 -38.45 9.52
C ALA A 313 16.16 -39.17 8.32
N MET A 314 17.26 -38.61 7.77
CA MET A 314 18.07 -39.25 6.73
C MET A 314 19.08 -40.28 7.29
N GLY A 315 19.21 -40.43 8.61
CA GLY A 315 20.21 -41.29 9.26
C GLY A 315 21.62 -40.68 9.35
N ASN A 316 21.77 -39.38 9.08
CA ASN A 316 23.05 -38.68 9.03
C ASN A 316 23.43 -38.02 10.37
N SER A 317 23.66 -38.82 11.41
CA SER A 317 23.96 -38.29 12.75
C SER A 317 25.20 -37.39 12.81
N ALA A 318 26.23 -37.69 12.01
CA ALA A 318 27.43 -36.84 11.93
C ALA A 318 27.11 -35.44 11.37
N ALA A 319 26.30 -35.37 10.30
CA ALA A 319 25.88 -34.10 9.72
C ALA A 319 24.97 -33.30 10.66
N ALA A 320 24.15 -33.98 11.47
CA ALA A 320 23.34 -33.33 12.51
C ALA A 320 24.23 -32.67 13.58
N MET A 321 25.27 -33.38 14.05
CA MET A 321 26.24 -32.84 15.00
C MET A 321 27.01 -31.65 14.42
N ASP A 322 27.43 -31.72 13.15
CA ASP A 322 28.14 -30.64 12.47
C ASP A 322 27.32 -29.34 12.42
N VAL A 323 26.00 -29.45 12.21
CA VAL A 323 25.09 -28.29 12.24
C VAL A 323 25.05 -27.67 13.63
N PHE A 324 24.89 -28.50 14.68
CA PHE A 324 24.88 -28.03 16.07
C PHE A 324 26.19 -27.33 16.44
N ASP A 325 27.34 -27.93 16.15
CA ASP A 325 28.65 -27.37 16.51
C ASP A 325 28.96 -26.06 15.78
N ARG A 326 28.56 -25.96 14.50
CA ARG A 326 28.69 -24.73 13.74
C ARG A 326 27.83 -23.63 14.35
N TYR A 327 26.57 -23.93 14.66
CA TYR A 327 25.66 -22.96 15.28
C TYR A 327 26.17 -22.52 16.66
N ARG A 328 26.63 -23.46 17.50
CA ARG A 328 27.26 -23.17 18.80
C ARG A 328 28.43 -22.20 18.67
N THR A 329 29.26 -22.39 17.64
CA THR A 329 30.41 -21.50 17.37
C THR A 329 29.94 -20.10 16.98
N ILE A 330 28.98 -20.00 16.05
CA ILE A 330 28.44 -18.72 15.58
C ILE A 330 27.75 -17.95 16.73
N LEU A 331 26.87 -18.61 17.49
CA LEU A 331 26.12 -18.01 18.59
C LEU A 331 27.05 -17.55 19.72
N GLY A 332 28.04 -18.37 20.06
CA GLY A 332 29.06 -18.03 21.05
C GLY A 332 29.89 -16.81 20.63
N ALA A 333 30.26 -16.70 19.35
CA ALA A 333 31.01 -15.56 18.83
C ALA A 333 30.18 -14.28 18.73
N ALA A 334 28.90 -14.38 18.35
CA ALA A 334 28.04 -13.23 18.12
C ALA A 334 27.45 -12.62 19.41
N VAL A 335 27.00 -13.47 20.34
CA VAL A 335 26.26 -13.02 21.54
C VAL A 335 26.75 -13.64 22.85
N GLY A 336 27.77 -14.51 22.83
CA GLY A 336 28.34 -15.11 24.03
C GLY A 336 27.43 -16.15 24.71
N LEU A 337 26.39 -16.61 24.02
CA LEU A 337 25.42 -17.59 24.55
C LEU A 337 25.64 -18.98 23.93
N PRO A 338 25.45 -20.06 24.71
CA PRO A 338 25.36 -21.41 24.15
C PRO A 338 23.99 -21.65 23.50
N PRO A 339 23.86 -22.63 22.59
CA PRO A 339 22.56 -23.11 22.13
C PRO A 339 21.67 -23.59 23.28
N THR A 340 20.36 -23.61 23.06
CA THR A 340 19.43 -24.07 24.10
C THR A 340 19.60 -25.56 24.40
N LYS A 341 19.10 -25.98 25.58
CA LYS A 341 19.03 -27.40 25.94
C LYS A 341 18.21 -28.21 24.92
N GLN A 342 17.10 -27.65 24.44
CA GLN A 342 16.22 -28.32 23.48
C GLN A 342 16.97 -28.68 22.19
N LEU A 343 17.84 -27.79 21.70
CA LEU A 343 18.67 -28.07 20.54
C LEU A 343 19.75 -29.13 20.83
N ALA A 344 20.38 -29.06 22.00
CA ALA A 344 21.41 -30.02 22.42
C ALA A 344 20.84 -31.45 22.57
N ASP A 345 19.63 -31.56 23.11
CA ASP A 345 18.92 -32.82 23.29
C ASP A 345 18.65 -33.52 21.93
N LEU A 346 18.46 -32.77 20.84
CA LEU A 346 18.26 -33.35 19.49
C LEU A 346 19.48 -34.15 18.99
N VAL A 347 20.69 -33.75 19.37
CA VAL A 347 21.94 -34.42 18.97
C VAL A 347 22.51 -35.34 20.06
N GLY A 348 21.74 -35.59 21.12
CA GLY A 348 22.13 -36.49 22.21
C GLY A 348 23.21 -35.94 23.14
N ILE A 349 23.34 -34.61 23.25
CA ILE A 349 24.23 -33.98 24.22
C ILE A 349 23.45 -33.75 25.52
N GLU A 350 23.55 -34.69 26.47
CA GLU A 350 23.17 -34.44 27.86
C GLU A 350 24.26 -33.61 28.53
N ARG A 351 23.89 -32.44 29.09
CA ARG A 351 24.80 -31.55 29.84
C ARG A 351 24.85 -31.88 31.31
#